data_AF-A0A9D3ZWR5-F1
#
_entry.id   AF-A0A9D3ZWR5-F1
#
_cell.length_a   1.000
_cell.length_b   1.000
_cell.length_c   1.000
_cell.angle_alpha   90.00
_cell.angle_beta   90.00
_cell.angle_gamma   90.00
#
_symmetry.space_group_name_H-M   'P 1'
#
loop_
_entity.id
_entity.type
_entity.pdbx_description
1 polymer ?
#
loop_
_entity_poly.entity_id
_entity_poly.type
_entity_poly.pdbx_seq_one_letter_code
_entity_poly.pdbx_strand_id
1 'polypeptide(L)'
;MVTDNGDWYWDFLRQMVVKDVPIIWKAPSIGWYKINVDGAVITTIGVASAGGLVRDSNGNWICGFNRLIGICSPLQAELWGVLDVLRVAWQKGCVE
;
A
#
# COMPACT_ATOMS: atom_id res chain seq x y z
N MET A 1 -8.79 8.93 -14.66
CA MET A 1 -9.51 10.10 -15.20
C MET A 1 -9.50 9.98 -16.72
N VAL A 2 -10.55 10.42 -17.39
CA VAL A 2 -10.68 10.44 -18.86
C VAL A 2 -10.49 11.89 -19.30
N THR A 3 -9.79 12.13 -20.39
CA THR A 3 -9.61 13.46 -20.97
C THR A 3 -10.93 14.00 -21.53
N ASP A 4 -10.99 15.30 -21.75
CA ASP A 4 -12.17 15.97 -22.32
C ASP A 4 -12.54 15.46 -23.74
N ASN A 5 -11.61 14.74 -24.40
CA ASN A 5 -11.82 14.14 -25.71
C ASN A 5 -12.23 12.66 -25.65
N GLY A 6 -12.49 12.11 -24.46
CA GLY A 6 -12.94 10.73 -24.27
C GLY A 6 -11.80 9.69 -24.23
N ASP A 7 -10.56 10.12 -24.44
CA ASP A 7 -9.39 9.25 -24.32
C ASP A 7 -8.95 9.10 -22.87
N TRP A 8 -8.48 7.90 -22.51
CA TRP A 8 -7.93 7.65 -21.20
C TRP A 8 -6.55 8.32 -21.04
N TYR A 9 -6.26 8.87 -19.87
CA TYR A 9 -4.94 9.46 -19.53
C TYR A 9 -3.75 8.47 -19.56
N TRP A 10 -3.92 7.24 -20.06
CA TRP A 10 -2.86 6.21 -20.09
C TRP A 10 -1.60 6.69 -20.82
N ASP A 11 -1.73 7.51 -21.86
CA ASP A 11 -0.59 8.04 -22.61
C ASP A 11 0.17 9.15 -21.86
N PHE A 12 -0.54 9.95 -21.05
CA PHE A 12 0.08 10.93 -20.15
C PHE A 12 0.83 10.24 -19.00
N LEU A 13 0.26 9.17 -18.45
CA LEU A 13 0.91 8.37 -17.42
C LEU A 13 2.15 7.63 -17.95
N ARG A 14 2.15 7.18 -19.22
CA ARG A 14 3.34 6.61 -19.88
C ARG A 14 4.52 7.58 -19.93
N GLN A 15 4.29 8.88 -20.12
CA GLN A 15 5.36 9.88 -20.13
C GLN A 15 5.89 10.20 -18.73
N MET A 16 5.13 9.90 -17.67
CA MET A 16 5.59 9.95 -16.27
C MET A 16 6.26 8.64 -15.81
N VAL A 17 6.24 7.58 -16.62
CA VAL A 17 7.11 6.42 -16.40
C VAL A 17 8.52 6.86 -16.78
N VAL A 18 9.27 7.29 -15.78
CA VAL A 18 10.73 7.42 -15.83
C VAL A 18 11.28 6.19 -16.56
N LYS A 19 12.13 6.40 -17.59
CA LYS A 19 12.96 5.38 -18.31
C LYS A 19 13.04 4.08 -17.52
N ASP A 20 12.74 2.92 -18.10
CA ASP A 20 12.84 1.55 -17.53
C ASP A 20 13.77 1.40 -16.31
N VAL A 21 13.38 1.98 -15.17
CA VAL A 21 14.10 1.90 -13.91
C VAL A 21 13.38 0.77 -13.21
N PRO A 22 14.06 -0.36 -12.94
CA PRO A 22 13.43 -1.44 -12.23
C PRO A 22 12.95 -0.93 -10.88
N ILE A 23 11.64 -1.06 -10.61
CA ILE A 23 11.04 -0.74 -9.33
C ILE A 23 11.44 -1.85 -8.36
N ILE A 24 12.63 -1.71 -7.80
CA ILE A 24 13.16 -2.62 -6.79
C ILE A 24 12.78 -2.12 -5.40
N TRP A 25 12.39 -3.05 -4.53
CA TRP A 25 12.26 -2.75 -3.12
C TRP A 25 13.64 -2.32 -2.58
N LYS A 26 13.67 -1.18 -1.88
CA LYS A 26 14.86 -0.69 -1.19
C LYS A 26 14.64 -0.77 0.31
N ALA A 27 15.62 -1.25 1.06
CA ALA A 27 15.55 -1.18 2.51
C ALA A 27 15.48 0.29 3.00
N PRO A 28 14.79 0.56 4.12
CA PRO A 28 14.85 1.87 4.75
C PRO A 28 16.24 2.09 5.38
N SER A 29 16.55 3.33 5.75
CA SER A 29 17.78 3.66 6.49
C SER A 29 17.85 2.89 7.83
N ILE A 30 19.05 2.69 8.35
CA ILE A 30 19.26 2.07 9.68
C ILE A 30 18.45 2.85 10.74
N GLY A 31 17.79 2.12 11.64
CA GLY A 31 16.89 2.68 12.66
C GLY A 31 15.45 2.89 12.19
N TRP A 32 15.18 2.78 10.89
CA TRP A 32 13.83 2.95 10.34
C TRP A 32 13.17 1.61 10.04
N TYR A 33 11.85 1.60 10.21
CA TYR A 33 10.99 0.53 9.74
C TYR A 33 10.35 0.90 8.40
N LYS A 34 10.17 -0.09 7.53
CA LYS A 34 9.42 0.05 6.28
C LYS A 34 8.11 -0.70 6.39
N ILE A 35 7.02 0.05 6.19
CA ILE A 35 5.66 -0.43 6.19
C ILE A 35 5.17 -0.54 4.75
N ASN A 36 4.64 -1.71 4.37
CA ASN A 36 3.99 -1.92 3.08
C ASN A 36 2.56 -2.38 3.34
N VAL A 37 1.59 -1.72 2.72
CA VAL A 37 0.16 -2.05 2.84
C VAL A 37 -0.45 -2.16 1.45
N ASP A 38 -1.54 -2.91 1.36
CA ASP A 38 -2.34 -3.03 0.15
C ASP A 38 -3.81 -3.27 0.52
N GLY A 39 -4.72 -2.61 -0.19
CA GLY A 39 -6.16 -2.79 -0.11
C GLY A 39 -6.70 -3.54 -1.32
N ALA A 40 -7.57 -4.52 -1.09
CA ALA A 40 -8.23 -5.26 -2.16
C ALA A 40 -9.75 -5.13 -2.05
N VAL A 41 -10.42 -4.89 -3.17
CA VAL A 41 -11.89 -4.80 -3.25
C VAL A 41 -12.41 -5.62 -4.42
N ILE A 42 -13.40 -6.47 -4.15
CA ILE A 42 -14.17 -7.16 -5.18
C ILE A 42 -15.19 -6.18 -5.74
N THR A 43 -14.92 -5.62 -6.92
CA THR A 43 -15.70 -4.51 -7.50
C THR A 43 -17.18 -4.83 -7.75
N THR A 44 -17.54 -6.10 -7.94
CA THR A 44 -18.92 -6.52 -8.19
C THR A 44 -19.81 -6.51 -6.95
N ILE A 45 -19.24 -6.74 -5.76
CA ILE A 45 -19.97 -6.85 -4.48
C ILE A 45 -19.50 -5.84 -3.43
N GLY A 46 -18.46 -5.07 -3.73
CA GLY A 46 -17.88 -4.04 -2.85
C GLY A 46 -17.13 -4.59 -1.62
N VAL A 47 -17.04 -5.91 -1.46
CA VAL A 47 -16.35 -6.54 -0.33
C VAL A 47 -14.86 -6.27 -0.41
N ALA A 48 -14.32 -5.77 0.69
CA ALA A 48 -12.96 -5.31 0.80
C ALA A 48 -12.20 -5.98 1.95
N SER A 49 -10.90 -6.10 1.72
CA SER A 49 -9.90 -6.49 2.71
C SER A 49 -8.68 -5.60 2.60
N ALA A 50 -7.88 -5.54 3.65
CA ALA A 50 -6.55 -4.94 3.59
C ALA A 50 -5.53 -5.86 4.24
N GLY A 51 -4.28 -5.70 3.85
CA GLY A 51 -3.16 -6.37 4.47
C GLY A 51 -1.92 -5.51 4.45
N GLY A 52 -0.91 -5.96 5.18
CA GLY A 52 0.37 -5.31 5.16
C GLY A 52 1.37 -5.93 6.11
N LEU A 53 2.59 -5.43 6.01
CA LEU A 53 3.74 -5.94 6.74
C LEU A 53 4.70 -4.81 7.11
N VAL A 54 5.44 -5.05 8.19
CA VAL A 54 6.53 -4.21 8.69
C VAL A 54 7.84 -4.96 8.53
N ARG A 55 8.85 -4.28 8.01
CA ARG A 55 10.24 -4.76 7.90
C ARG A 55 11.20 -3.80 8.59
N ASP A 56 12.29 -4.35 9.14
CA ASP A 56 13.40 -3.53 9.62
C ASP A 56 14.30 -3.04 8.46
N SER A 57 15.34 -2.30 8.82
CA SER A 57 16.38 -1.81 7.90
C SER A 57 17.23 -2.91 7.24
N ASN A 58 17.22 -4.14 7.75
CA ASN A 58 17.86 -5.28 7.11
C ASN A 58 16.90 -6.01 6.14
N GLY A 59 15.64 -5.57 6.07
CA GLY A 59 14.59 -6.23 5.31
C GLY A 59 13.97 -7.45 6.01
N ASN A 60 14.33 -7.71 7.26
CA ASN A 60 13.73 -8.79 8.04
C ASN A 60 12.26 -8.47 8.29
N TRP A 61 11.42 -9.50 8.21
CA TRP A 61 10.02 -9.38 8.56
C TRP A 61 9.87 -9.26 10.09
N ILE A 62 9.18 -8.21 10.54
CA ILE A 62 8.90 -7.96 11.96
C ILE A 62 7.51 -8.45 12.33
N CYS A 63 6.50 -8.02 11.57
CA CYS A 63 5.11 -8.43 11.77
C CYS A 63 4.27 -8.10 10.52
N GLY A 64 3.07 -8.64 10.47
CA GLY A 64 2.09 -8.32 9.43
C GLY A 64 0.67 -8.52 9.94
N PHE A 65 -0.30 -8.10 9.13
CA PHE A 65 -1.71 -8.23 9.43
C PHE A 65 -2.50 -8.48 8.14
N ASN A 66 -3.70 -9.00 8.32
CA ASN A 66 -4.74 -9.06 7.33
C ASN A 66 -6.08 -8.71 8.01
N ARG A 67 -6.95 -8.01 7.30
CA ARG A 67 -8.26 -7.62 7.81
C ARG A 67 -9.31 -7.77 6.73
N LEU A 68 -10.42 -8.41 7.10
CA LEU A 68 -11.68 -8.26 6.37
C LEU A 68 -12.34 -6.95 6.83
N ILE A 69 -12.60 -6.03 5.90
CA ILE A 69 -13.16 -4.71 6.21
C ILE A 69 -14.69 -4.73 6.08
N GLY A 70 -15.21 -5.44 5.08
CA GLY A 70 -16.62 -5.37 4.68
C GLY A 70 -16.79 -4.54 3.42
N ILE A 71 -17.92 -3.87 3.24
CA ILE A 71 -18.19 -3.09 2.02
C ILE A 71 -17.53 -1.70 2.14
N CYS A 72 -16.57 -1.39 1.27
CA CYS A 72 -15.98 -0.06 1.19
C CYS A 72 -15.36 0.22 -0.19
N SER A 73 -15.00 1.48 -0.44
CA SER A 73 -14.28 1.85 -1.65
C SER A 73 -12.81 1.40 -1.61
N PRO A 74 -12.13 1.27 -2.76
CA PRO A 74 -10.69 0.97 -2.80
C PRO A 74 -9.85 1.92 -1.94
N LEU A 75 -10.15 3.24 -1.99
CA LEU A 75 -9.45 4.22 -1.15
C LEU A 75 -9.66 3.96 0.35
N GLN A 76 -10.87 3.57 0.75
CA GLN A 76 -11.13 3.21 2.15
C GLN A 76 -10.37 1.94 2.55
N ALA A 77 -10.26 0.94 1.66
CA ALA A 77 -9.49 -0.27 1.92
C ALA A 77 -8.00 0.05 2.20
N GLU A 78 -7.39 0.89 1.36
CA GLU A 78 -6.01 1.36 1.55
C GLU A 78 -5.83 2.09 2.90
N LEU A 79 -6.72 3.04 3.21
CA LEU A 79 -6.64 3.83 4.44
C LEU A 79 -6.82 2.97 5.70
N TRP A 80 -7.71 1.96 5.65
CA TRP A 80 -7.82 0.98 6.72
C TRP A 80 -6.54 0.17 6.89
N GLY A 81 -5.90 -0.23 5.78
CA GLY A 81 -4.60 -0.90 5.82
C GLY A 81 -3.52 -0.06 6.51
N VAL A 82 -3.42 1.23 6.16
CA VAL A 82 -2.48 2.17 6.81
C VAL A 82 -2.78 2.32 8.30
N LEU A 83 -4.04 2.46 8.69
CA LEU A 83 -4.40 2.61 10.09
C LEU A 83 -4.03 1.35 10.91
N ASP A 84 -4.33 0.18 10.38
CA ASP A 84 -4.12 -1.08 11.11
C ASP A 84 -2.64 -1.42 11.23
N VAL A 85 -1.84 -1.20 10.18
CA VAL A 85 -0.40 -1.47 10.26
C VAL A 85 0.31 -0.54 11.23
N LEU A 86 -0.11 0.74 11.32
CA LEU A 86 0.45 1.69 12.28
C LEU A 86 0.12 1.28 13.72
N ARG A 87 -1.11 0.79 13.96
CA ARG A 87 -1.50 0.25 15.27
C ARG A 87 -0.68 -0.98 15.64
N VAL A 88 -0.49 -1.91 14.70
CA VAL A 88 0.31 -3.12 14.91
C VAL A 88 1.77 -2.76 15.15
N ALA A 89 2.36 -1.87 14.35
CA ALA A 89 3.73 -1.40 14.51
C ALA A 89 3.94 -0.78 15.90
N TRP A 90 3.04 0.11 16.32
CA TRP A 90 3.07 0.71 17.65
C TRP A 90 3.02 -0.33 18.78
N GLN A 91 2.09 -1.29 18.70
CA GLN A 91 1.97 -2.38 19.67
C GLN A 91 3.20 -3.30 19.73
N LYS A 92 3.95 -3.40 18.63
CA LYS A 92 5.20 -4.16 18.54
C LYS A 92 6.43 -3.38 18.97
N GLY A 93 6.27 -2.12 19.40
CA GLY A 93 7.40 -1.27 19.80
C GLY A 93 8.23 -0.80 18.62
N CYS A 94 7.67 -0.76 17.41
CA CYS A 94 8.28 -0.08 16.27
C CYS A 94 8.09 1.43 16.45
N VAL A 95 8.87 2.00 17.37
CA VAL A 95 8.96 3.42 17.64
C VAL A 95 10.26 3.96 17.05
N GLU A 96 10.30 5.25 16.75
CA GLU A 96 11.49 5.98 16.28
C GLU A 96 12.67 5.86 17.27
#